data_AF-A0A0F9E1S2-F1
#
_entry.id   AF-A0A0F9E1S2-F1
#
_cell.length_a   1.000
_cell.length_b   1.000
_cell.length_c   1.000
_cell.angle_alpha   90.00
_cell.angle_beta   90.00
_cell.angle_gamma   90.00
#
_symmetry.space_group_name_H-M   'P 1'
#
loop_
_entity.id
_entity.type
_entity.pdbx_description
1 polymer ?
#
loop_
_entity_poly.entity_id
_entity_poly.type
_entity_poly.pdbx_seq_one_letter_code
_entity_poly.pdbx_strand_id
1 'polypeptide(L)' 'MAKQMGSQDRETLAESGYRLVSRPFEGEVILADPEGNRELWMANDHYAGYTIQVGRWGYEFVRGIQAGDPYGVIH' A
#
# COMPACT_ATOMS: atom_id res chain seq x y z
N MET A 1 -13.12 -18.89 23.98
CA MET A 1 -12.52 -19.31 22.70
C MET A 1 -12.21 -18.06 21.91
N ALA A 2 -10.94 -17.73 21.70
CA ALA A 2 -10.55 -16.54 20.95
C ALA A 2 -10.76 -16.80 19.45
N LYS A 3 -11.53 -15.94 18.80
CA LYS A 3 -11.78 -15.96 17.36
C LYS A 3 -10.41 -15.85 16.66
N GLN A 4 -10.00 -16.87 15.90
CA GLN A 4 -8.85 -16.75 15.00
C GLN A 4 -9.21 -15.68 13.96
N MET A 5 -8.82 -14.43 14.23
CA MET A 5 -8.69 -13.43 13.18
C MET A 5 -7.61 -13.98 12.25
N GLY A 6 -7.99 -14.21 10.99
CA GLY A 6 -7.08 -14.79 9.99
C GLY A 6 -5.74 -14.07 10.01
N SER A 7 -4.67 -14.82 9.75
CA SER A 7 -3.31 -14.28 9.57
C SER A 7 -3.37 -13.15 8.55
N GLN A 8 -3.49 -11.92 9.04
CA GLN A 8 -3.39 -10.71 8.23
C GLN A 8 -1.90 -10.45 8.15
N ASP A 9 -1.29 -10.77 7.02
CA ASP A 9 0.13 -10.53 6.81
C ASP A 9 0.34 -9.01 6.77
N ARG A 10 0.98 -8.51 7.82
CA ARG A 10 1.31 -7.11 8.02
C ARG A 10 2.82 -6.99 8.15
N GLU A 11 3.40 -6.19 7.29
CA GLU A 11 4.82 -5.88 7.31
C GLU A 11 5.02 -4.38 7.43
N THR A 12 6.06 -3.95 8.12
CA THR A 12 6.49 -2.56 8.05
C THR A 12 7.09 -2.25 6.69
N LEU A 13 7.08 -0.98 6.28
CA LEU A 13 7.77 -0.54 5.06
C LEU A 13 9.25 -0.96 5.02
N ALA A 14 9.90 -1.08 6.18
CA ALA A 14 11.29 -1.52 6.26
C ALA A 14 11.45 -3.03 6.02
N GLU A 15 10.45 -3.83 6.36
CA GLU A 15 10.45 -5.29 6.19
C GLU A 15 10.01 -5.71 4.79
N SER A 16 9.11 -4.95 4.16
CA SER A 16 8.51 -5.33 2.86
C SER A 16 9.44 -5.17 1.66
N GLY A 17 10.56 -4.46 1.81
CA GLY A 17 11.46 -4.11 0.70
C GLY A 17 10.91 -3.00 -0.22
N TYR A 18 9.70 -2.52 0.03
CA TYR A 18 9.13 -1.37 -0.69
C TYR A 18 9.79 -0.06 -0.26
N ARG A 19 9.70 0.93 -1.14
CA ARG A 19 10.13 2.29 -0.87
C ARG A 19 8.97 3.26 -1.01
N LEU A 20 8.80 4.14 -0.04
CA LEU A 20 7.85 5.25 -0.15
C LEU A 20 8.32 6.24 -1.23
N VAL A 21 7.51 6.44 -2.27
CA VAL A 21 7.77 7.37 -3.37
C VAL A 21 7.11 8.71 -3.10
N SER A 22 5.81 8.71 -2.78
CA SER A 22 5.06 9.94 -2.52
C SER A 22 3.80 9.69 -1.69
N ARG A 23 3.17 10.78 -1.23
CA ARG A 23 1.89 10.80 -0.52
C ARG A 23 0.97 11.80 -1.23
N PRO A 24 0.26 11.38 -2.29
CA PRO A 24 -0.50 12.31 -3.11
C PRO A 24 -1.68 12.93 -2.36
N PHE A 25 -2.34 12.14 -1.50
CA PHE A 25 -3.51 12.55 -0.72
C PHE A 25 -3.49 11.93 0.68
N GLU A 26 -4.30 12.45 1.59
CA GLU A 26 -4.51 11.82 2.89
C GLU A 26 -5.09 10.42 2.72
N GLY A 27 -4.49 9.43 3.39
CA GLY A 27 -4.90 8.04 3.25
C GLY A 27 -4.35 7.35 2.00
N GLU A 28 -3.54 8.01 1.16
CA GLU A 28 -2.93 7.40 -0.02
C GLU A 28 -1.40 7.48 0.03
N VAL A 29 -0.74 6.42 -0.40
CA VAL A 29 0.71 6.39 -0.61
C VAL A 29 1.03 5.74 -1.94
N ILE A 30 2.08 6.23 -2.60
CA ILE A 30 2.69 5.56 -3.72
C ILE A 30 3.95 4.87 -3.22
N LEU A 31 4.00 3.55 -3.37
CA LEU A 31 5.16 2.74 -3.05
C LEU A 31 5.82 2.26 -4.34
N ALA A 32 7.14 2.10 -4.31
CA ALA A 32 7.88 1.37 -5.32
C ALA A 32 8.26 0.00 -4.77
N ASP A 33 7.98 -1.06 -5.52
CA ASP A 33 8.43 -2.41 -5.21
C ASP A 33 9.95 -2.55 -5.43
N PRO A 34 10.57 -3.70 -5.07
CA PRO A 34 12.00 -3.95 -5.30
C PRO A 34 12.44 -3.91 -6.78
N GLU A 35 11.51 -4.10 -7.72
CA GLU A 35 11.75 -4.03 -9.16
C GLU A 35 11.65 -2.59 -9.71
N GLY A 36 11.16 -1.65 -8.88
CA GLY A 36 10.97 -0.25 -9.23
C GLY A 36 9.59 0.07 -9.81
N ASN A 37 8.66 -0.89 -9.85
CA ASN A 37 7.28 -0.66 -10.26
C ASN A 37 6.57 0.18 -9.19
N ARG A 38 5.76 1.14 -9.63
CA ARG A 38 5.02 2.03 -8.73
C ARG A 38 3.61 1.51 -8.52
N GLU A 39 3.12 1.64 -7.31
CA GLU A 39 1.81 1.16 -6.92
C GLU A 39 1.12 2.17 -6.01
N LEU A 40 -0.19 2.32 -6.18
CA LEU A 40 -1.05 3.07 -5.27
C LEU A 40 -1.53 2.15 -4.15
N TRP A 41 -1.34 2.61 -2.92
CA TRP A 41 -1.78 1.94 -1.71
C TRP A 41 -2.65 2.88 -0.88
N MET A 42 -3.74 2.35 -0.31
CA MET A 42 -4.72 3.14 0.44
C MET A 42 -4.82 2.67 1.90
N ALA A 43 -4.96 3.63 2.81
CA ALA A 43 -5.28 3.38 4.19
C ALA A 43 -6.69 2.80 4.26
N ASN A 44 -6.81 1.56 4.74
CA ASN A 44 -8.08 0.88 4.87
C ASN A 44 -8.14 0.22 6.25
N ASP A 45 -9.20 0.50 7.01
CA ASP A 45 -9.41 -0.07 8.34
C ASP A 45 -10.07 -1.46 8.32
N HIS A 46 -10.49 -1.91 7.13
CA HIS A 46 -11.18 -3.19 6.94
C HIS A 46 -10.27 -4.34 6.49
N TYR A 47 -8.95 -4.19 6.69
CA TYR A 47 -7.84 -5.14 6.49
C TYR A 47 -8.26 -6.54 6.00
N ALA A 48 -8.48 -6.70 4.70
CA ALA A 48 -8.88 -7.97 4.10
C ALA A 48 -7.73 -8.63 3.32
N GLY A 49 -6.57 -7.97 3.21
CA GLY A 49 -5.40 -8.46 2.48
C GLY A 49 -4.05 -8.16 3.13
N TYR A 50 -2.99 -8.22 2.31
CA TYR A 50 -1.62 -7.87 2.69
C TYR A 50 -1.51 -6.36 2.90
N THR A 51 -0.88 -5.98 4.02
CA THR A 51 -0.79 -4.57 4.42
C THR A 51 0.66 -4.17 4.64
N ILE A 52 1.03 -3.00 4.10
CA ILE A 52 2.31 -2.37 4.41
C ILE A 52 2.05 -1.22 5.37
N GLN A 53 2.66 -1.30 6.54
CA GLN A 53 2.62 -0.23 7.53
C GLN A 53 3.61 0.88 7.16
N VAL A 54 3.06 2.07 6.90
CA VAL A 54 3.84 3.30 6.70
C VAL A 54 3.57 4.27 7.85
N GLY A 55 4.52 4.39 8.76
CA GLY A 55 4.33 5.13 10.01
C GLY A 55 3.34 4.41 10.94
N ARG A 56 2.23 5.06 11.29
CA ARG A 56 1.20 4.48 12.18
C ARG A 56 0.04 3.80 11.45
N TRP A 57 -0.01 3.90 10.13
CA TRP A 57 -1.14 3.47 9.32
C TRP A 57 -0.76 2.25 8.47
N GLY A 58 -1.67 1.29 8.34
CA GLY A 58 -1.57 0.20 7.39
C GLY A 58 -2.19 0.60 6.06
N TYR A 59 -1.50 0.32 4.97
CA TYR A 59 -1.98 0.58 3.62
C TYR A 59 -2.14 -0.74 2.88
N GLU A 60 -3.19 -0.86 2.07
CA GLU A 60 -3.47 -2.00 1.20
C GLU A 60 -3.25 -1.63 -0.26
N PHE A 61 -2.76 -2.59 -1.05
CA PHE A 61 -2.57 -2.43 -2.48
C PHE A 61 -3.90 -2.14 -3.19
N VAL A 62 -3.91 -1.13 -4.06
CA VAL A 62 -5.07 -0.79 -4.89
C VAL A 62 -4.81 -1.12 -6.36
N ARG A 63 -3.73 -0.58 -6.92
CA ARG A 63 -3.36 -0.76 -8.33
C ARG A 63 -1.91 -0.38 -8.61
N GLY A 64 -1.34 -0.94 -9.68
CA GLY A 64 -0.09 -0.45 -10.27
C GLY A 64 -0.26 0.88 -11.00
N ILE A 65 0.81 1.66 -11.10
CA ILE A 65 0.89 2.95 -11.79
C ILE A 65 1.94 2.84 -12.89
N GLN A 66 1.57 3.09 -14.15
CA GLN A 66 2.53 3.11 -15.26
C GLN A 66 3.35 4.40 -15.27
N ALA A 67 4.59 4.31 -15.73
CA ALA A 67 5.45 5.47 -15.92
C ALA A 67 4.83 6.40 -16.99
N GLY A 68 4.28 7.54 -16.54
CA GLY A 68 3.58 8.49 -17.41
C GLY A 68 2.17 8.85 -16.95
N ASP A 69 1.63 8.16 -15.94
CA ASP A 69 0.37 8.52 -15.29
C ASP A 69 0.62 9.53 -14.16
N PRO A 70 0.39 10.85 -14.36
CA PRO A 70 0.40 11.76 -13.23
C PRO A 70 -0.79 11.47 -12.30
N TYR A 71 -1.97 11.05 -12.82
CA TYR A 71 -3.18 10.77 -12.02
C TYR A 71 -4.26 9.90 -12.73
N GLY A 72 -3.95 9.11 -13.78
CA GLY A 72 -4.88 8.13 -14.37
C GLY A 72 -6.34 8.58 -14.51
N VAL A 73 -6.58 9.73 -15.15
CA VAL A 73 -7.93 10.14 -15.58
C VAL A 73 -8.21 9.41 -16.90
N ILE A 74 -9.07 8.39 -16.83
CA ILE A 74 -9.67 7.77 -18.01
C ILE A 74 -10.79 8.73 -18.47
N HIS A 75 -10.70 9.24 -19.70
CA HIS A 75 -11.81 9.90 -20.38
C HIS A 75 -12.86 8.87 -20.83
#